data_AF-A0A7X7LKD3-F1
#
_entry.id   AF-A0A7X7LKD3-F1
#
_cell.length_a   1.000
_cell.length_b   1.000
_cell.length_c   1.000
_cell.angle_alpha   90.00
_cell.angle_beta   90.00
_cell.angle_gamma   90.00
#
_symmetry.space_group_name_H-M   'P 1'
#
loop_
_entity.id
_entity.type
_entity.pdbx_description
1 polymer ?
#
loop_
_entity_poly.entity_id
_entity_poly.type
_entity_poly.pdbx_seq_one_letter_code
_entity_poly.pdbx_strand_id
1 'polypeptide(L)'
;NGGQYVDLNEESINKIIEPPYYAEELTYLKNASPVDVFITDPLNVKPGNYSLKFKPASGTNGITNGNWVVIDDETGQEYNSERTISIANEQIISELGIGVSIGQPGNLNTPGTENVGFISGTMTYEDPTKQYLFGVPDDDGLAASLVMDFNWVRSGTLEDKDNPANNDYRFPNGDFIDPTNVYEKVVNGYWAPYKMVAYYAPDTTAFMGNVPGHSITYQTDNRWDNLPSVDVVLTPDKSKWTRCPVVETSRSSILSQGNRKFWEMRASASIDKDGNYAPANASASDDPNNPAFISPVGFGWFPGYAIDVETGTRLNLFYGEDSWLSGDNGRDMKFNPTSKIVDNLGQPVFGGKHFVYIMMCNDSLKASHRVQPPYDYGKTLLRNLFSETPAVRRATGHEISWVSIPLGDPDTWLSNEVTIKLRVNRQYQKNYGALRPSENPENDNNPYYKFSLNELAVSRNNVDLAEDLLSEIKIVPNPYLGYSNYETSNLDNRVKIINLPEKCVVSIYSMNGTLIRQISKDEPYTGLEWDLKNSANIPIASGVYLIHIKAEGIGETVLKWFATMRPTDLNAF
;
A
#
# COMPACT_ATOMS: atom_id res chain seq x y z
N ASN A 1 -6.99 6.44 7.84
CA ASN A 1 -6.24 7.01 6.69
C ASN A 1 -6.98 8.17 5.97
N GLY A 2 -8.08 8.73 6.50
CA GLY A 2 -8.77 9.84 5.84
C GLY A 2 -9.40 9.53 4.49
N GLY A 3 -9.54 8.25 4.12
CA GLY A 3 -9.97 7.84 2.79
C GLY A 3 -8.85 7.77 1.75
N GLN A 4 -7.60 8.02 2.16
CA GLN A 4 -6.44 7.93 1.29
C GLN A 4 -5.91 6.49 1.19
N TYR A 5 -5.35 6.16 0.04
CA TYR A 5 -4.49 4.98 -0.08
C TYR A 5 -3.24 5.19 0.79
N VAL A 6 -2.93 4.20 1.63
CA VAL A 6 -1.77 4.25 2.52
C VAL A 6 -0.86 3.07 2.33
N ASP A 7 0.45 3.28 2.41
CA ASP A 7 1.44 2.22 2.27
C ASP A 7 2.70 2.54 3.06
N LEU A 8 3.19 1.57 3.83
CA LEU A 8 4.35 1.76 4.68
C LEU A 8 5.65 1.55 3.90
N ASN A 9 6.71 2.26 4.29
CA ASN A 9 8.05 1.96 3.81
C ASN A 9 8.59 0.68 4.46
N GLU A 10 9.64 0.12 3.86
CA GLU A 10 10.25 -1.13 4.32
C GLU A 10 10.82 -1.03 5.75
N GLU A 11 11.34 0.14 6.14
CA GLU A 11 11.87 0.36 7.49
C GLU A 11 10.77 0.21 8.57
N SER A 12 9.59 0.81 8.36
CA SER A 12 8.46 0.65 9.26
C SER A 12 7.97 -0.80 9.29
N ILE A 13 7.88 -1.47 8.14
CA ILE A 13 7.48 -2.88 8.08
C ILE A 13 8.44 -3.75 8.89
N ASN A 14 9.75 -3.58 8.70
CA ASN A 14 10.78 -4.35 9.42
C ASN A 14 10.72 -4.13 10.94
N LYS A 15 10.39 -2.92 11.41
CA LYS A 15 10.15 -2.67 12.85
C LYS A 15 8.90 -3.39 13.36
N ILE A 16 7.83 -3.42 12.58
CA ILE A 16 6.54 -4.02 12.98
C ILE A 16 6.63 -5.55 13.07
N ILE A 17 7.40 -6.19 12.19
CA ILE A 17 7.45 -7.67 12.13
C ILE A 17 8.34 -8.31 13.20
N GLU A 18 9.13 -7.51 13.93
CA GLU A 18 9.98 -7.92 15.04
C GLU A 18 9.35 -7.58 16.40
N PRO A 19 9.67 -8.31 17.50
CA PRO A 19 9.22 -7.93 18.84
C PRO A 19 9.58 -6.47 19.17
N PRO A 20 8.65 -5.67 19.74
CA PRO A 20 7.40 -6.07 20.39
C PRO A 20 6.17 -6.18 19.46
N TYR A 21 6.40 -6.28 18.14
CA TYR A 21 5.39 -6.48 17.10
C TYR A 21 4.50 -5.27 16.80
N TYR A 22 5.04 -4.09 17.06
CA TYR A 22 4.45 -2.81 16.68
C TYR A 22 5.52 -1.74 16.51
N ALA A 23 5.18 -0.67 15.79
CA ALA A 23 6.00 0.53 15.69
C ALA A 23 5.24 1.76 16.21
N GLU A 24 5.91 2.61 16.99
CA GLU A 24 5.31 3.85 17.54
C GLU A 24 5.26 4.97 16.49
N GLU A 25 6.24 5.00 15.59
CA GLU A 25 6.30 5.95 14.48
C GLU A 25 6.26 5.19 13.15
N LEU A 26 5.38 5.65 12.26
CA LEU A 26 5.16 5.07 10.95
C LEU A 26 5.61 6.03 9.86
N THR A 27 6.42 5.53 8.94
CA THR A 27 6.81 6.24 7.74
C THR A 27 6.12 5.60 6.55
N TYR A 28 5.34 6.43 5.85
CA TYR A 28 4.60 6.03 4.67
C TYR A 28 5.43 6.32 3.42
N LEU A 29 5.19 5.55 2.36
CA LEU A 29 5.72 5.85 1.03
C LEU A 29 5.16 7.19 0.52
N LYS A 30 5.94 7.86 -0.32
CA LYS A 30 5.51 9.10 -0.98
C LYS A 30 4.21 8.86 -1.75
N ASN A 31 3.24 9.78 -1.61
CA ASN A 31 1.90 9.69 -2.20
C ASN A 31 1.04 8.51 -1.69
N ALA A 32 1.44 7.86 -0.59
CA ALA A 32 0.67 6.81 0.07
C ALA A 32 0.59 7.09 1.58
N SER A 33 0.35 8.35 1.94
CA SER A 33 0.25 8.83 3.31
C SER A 33 -1.20 9.10 3.72
N PRO A 34 -1.52 9.06 5.02
CA PRO A 34 -2.89 9.34 5.49
C PRO A 34 -3.39 10.74 5.16
N VAL A 35 -2.48 11.72 5.02
CA VAL A 35 -2.77 13.10 4.61
C VAL A 35 -2.14 13.37 3.25
N ASP A 36 -2.81 14.18 2.42
CA ASP A 36 -2.32 14.56 1.11
C ASP A 36 -1.71 15.98 1.17
N VAL A 37 -0.39 16.04 0.99
CA VAL A 37 0.41 17.27 0.92
C VAL A 37 1.12 17.28 -0.42
N PHE A 38 0.83 18.28 -1.24
CA PHE A 38 1.33 18.35 -2.62
C PHE A 38 1.91 19.73 -2.94
N ILE A 39 2.74 19.79 -3.98
CA ILE A 39 3.40 21.03 -4.39
C ILE A 39 2.47 21.85 -5.29
N THR A 40 2.24 23.12 -4.95
CA THR A 40 1.43 24.06 -5.72
C THR A 40 2.29 25.05 -6.50
N ASP A 41 3.42 25.46 -5.92
CA ASP A 41 4.39 26.34 -6.54
C ASP A 41 5.81 25.80 -6.31
N PRO A 42 6.34 24.98 -7.24
CA PRO A 42 7.64 24.35 -7.09
C PRO A 42 8.79 25.37 -6.97
N LEU A 43 8.65 26.58 -7.53
CA LEU A 43 9.72 27.59 -7.47
C LEU A 43 9.82 28.25 -6.09
N ASN A 44 8.76 28.18 -5.28
CA ASN A 44 8.65 28.87 -4.01
C ASN A 44 8.44 27.91 -2.83
N VAL A 45 8.69 26.61 -3.02
CA VAL A 45 8.70 25.63 -1.91
C VAL A 45 9.73 26.04 -0.87
N LYS A 46 9.27 26.23 0.37
CA LYS A 46 10.16 26.52 1.50
C LYS A 46 10.73 25.22 2.07
N PRO A 47 12.07 25.04 2.07
CA PRO A 47 12.67 23.88 2.71
C PRO A 47 12.43 23.95 4.22
N GLY A 48 12.22 22.80 4.84
CA GLY A 48 11.95 22.71 6.27
C GLY A 48 11.31 21.38 6.64
N ASN A 49 11.20 21.15 7.95
CA ASN A 49 10.40 20.08 8.51
C ASN A 49 9.11 20.69 9.09
N TYR A 50 8.01 19.98 8.87
CA TYR A 50 6.68 20.47 9.19
C TYR A 50 5.87 19.40 9.91
N SER A 51 5.04 19.87 10.83
CA SER A 51 4.11 19.10 11.63
C SER A 51 2.68 19.40 11.23
N LEU A 52 1.86 18.39 10.95
CA LEU A 52 0.42 18.54 10.70
C LEU A 52 -0.37 17.96 11.89
N LYS A 53 -1.06 18.83 12.64
CA LYS A 53 -1.85 18.47 13.82
C LYS A 53 -3.34 18.66 13.58
N PHE A 54 -4.14 17.65 13.91
CA PHE A 54 -5.59 17.76 13.95
C PHE A 54 -6.02 18.37 15.29
N LYS A 55 -6.91 19.37 15.24
CA LYS A 55 -7.48 20.07 16.40
C LYS A 55 -8.99 19.77 16.45
N PRO A 56 -9.55 19.31 17.59
CA PRO A 56 -10.98 19.12 17.72
C PRO A 56 -11.71 20.46 17.59
N ALA A 57 -12.99 20.43 17.19
CA ALA A 57 -13.80 21.64 17.18
C ALA A 57 -13.96 22.16 18.63
N SER A 58 -14.01 23.48 18.80
CA SER A 58 -14.17 24.14 20.10
C SER A 58 -15.31 23.52 20.92
N GLY A 59 -15.00 23.04 22.12
CA GLY A 59 -15.98 22.42 23.02
C GLY A 59 -16.35 20.96 22.72
N THR A 60 -15.64 20.30 21.79
CA THR A 60 -15.85 18.87 21.47
C THR A 60 -14.61 18.04 21.81
N ASN A 61 -14.82 16.77 22.15
CA ASN A 61 -13.75 15.81 22.43
C ASN A 61 -13.32 14.97 21.21
N GLY A 62 -13.93 15.20 20.04
CA GLY A 62 -13.74 14.41 18.82
C GLY A 62 -13.29 15.27 17.65
N ILE A 63 -12.60 14.65 16.70
CA ILE A 63 -12.05 15.34 15.53
C ILE A 63 -12.91 15.19 14.27
N THR A 64 -14.07 14.53 14.32
CA THR A 64 -14.94 14.30 13.15
C THR A 64 -15.36 15.58 12.43
N ASN A 65 -15.47 16.69 13.16
CA ASN A 65 -15.71 18.03 12.61
C ASN A 65 -14.57 19.01 13.01
N GLY A 66 -13.37 18.48 13.25
CA GLY A 66 -12.21 19.24 13.68
C GLY A 66 -11.57 20.04 12.56
N ASN A 67 -10.57 20.82 12.91
CA ASN A 67 -9.70 21.57 12.02
C ASN A 67 -8.30 20.92 11.99
N TRP A 68 -7.42 21.42 11.13
CA TRP A 68 -6.02 21.03 11.13
C TRP A 68 -5.12 22.26 11.09
N VAL A 69 -3.87 22.09 11.50
CA VAL A 69 -2.82 23.12 11.41
C VAL A 69 -1.54 22.49 10.90
N VAL A 70 -0.88 23.18 9.97
CA VAL A 70 0.52 22.91 9.61
C VAL A 70 1.40 23.86 10.43
N ILE A 71 2.46 23.32 11.03
CA ILE A 71 3.40 24.04 11.88
C ILE A 71 4.78 23.86 11.29
N ASP A 72 5.49 24.95 11.08
CA ASP A 72 6.91 24.94 10.76
C ASP A 72 7.70 24.58 12.04
N ASP A 73 8.40 23.44 12.03
CA ASP A 73 9.02 22.90 13.25
C ASP A 73 10.21 23.76 13.75
N GLU A 74 10.80 24.59 12.90
CA GLU A 74 11.92 25.47 13.26
C GLU A 74 11.44 26.80 13.83
N THR A 75 10.46 27.43 13.17
CA THR A 75 9.99 28.78 13.53
C THR A 75 8.78 28.79 14.46
N GLY A 76 8.04 27.66 14.53
CA GLY A 76 6.76 27.58 15.22
C GLY A 76 5.62 28.30 14.49
N GLN A 77 5.82 28.76 13.26
CA GLN A 77 4.79 29.43 12.47
C GLN A 77 3.63 28.46 12.16
N GLU A 78 2.41 28.87 12.49
CA GLU A 78 1.20 28.09 12.24
C GLU A 78 0.46 28.53 10.97
N TYR A 79 -0.03 27.55 10.21
CA TYR A 79 -0.90 27.70 9.04
C TYR A 79 -2.19 26.91 9.29
N ASN A 80 -3.26 27.60 9.67
CA ASN A 80 -4.51 26.97 10.12
C ASN A 80 -5.43 26.65 8.92
N SER A 81 -6.20 25.57 9.04
CA SER A 81 -7.23 25.20 8.07
C SER A 81 -8.35 26.24 8.01
N GLU A 82 -8.81 26.58 6.83
CA GLU A 82 -9.96 27.47 6.57
C GLU A 82 -11.31 26.79 6.83
N ARG A 83 -11.35 25.46 6.73
CA ARG A 83 -12.55 24.64 6.89
C ARG A 83 -12.30 23.48 7.84
N THR A 84 -13.38 22.97 8.41
CA THR A 84 -13.35 21.72 9.17
C THR A 84 -13.20 20.54 8.23
N ILE A 85 -12.70 19.42 8.75
CA ILE A 85 -12.49 18.19 7.96
C ILE A 85 -13.79 17.50 7.56
N SER A 86 -14.94 17.91 8.10
CA SER A 86 -16.25 17.34 7.70
C SER A 86 -16.62 17.67 6.27
N ILE A 87 -15.98 18.69 5.68
CA ILE A 87 -16.10 19.04 4.27
C ILE A 87 -14.70 18.90 3.69
N ALA A 88 -14.52 17.94 2.77
CA ALA A 88 -13.25 17.77 2.08
C ALA A 88 -12.84 19.10 1.43
N ASN A 89 -11.60 19.53 1.70
CA ASN A 89 -11.09 20.81 1.26
C ASN A 89 -9.62 20.70 0.87
N GLU A 90 -9.31 21.24 -0.30
CA GLU A 90 -7.95 21.51 -0.74
C GLU A 90 -7.61 22.96 -0.39
N GLN A 91 -6.56 23.18 0.41
CA GLN A 91 -6.12 24.50 0.83
C GLN A 91 -4.69 24.74 0.39
N ILE A 92 -4.48 25.84 -0.34
CA ILE A 92 -3.16 26.28 -0.77
C ILE A 92 -2.52 27.11 0.36
N ILE A 93 -1.31 26.74 0.76
CA ILE A 93 -0.47 27.51 1.68
C ILE A 93 0.62 28.18 0.83
N SER A 94 0.27 29.32 0.23
CA SER A 94 1.11 30.01 -0.76
C SER A 94 2.48 30.39 -0.20
N GLU A 95 2.55 30.69 1.10
CA GLU A 95 3.77 31.02 1.81
C GLU A 95 4.77 29.86 1.87
N LEU A 96 4.32 28.62 1.69
CA LEU A 96 5.15 27.41 1.71
C LEU A 96 5.31 26.78 0.31
N GLY A 97 4.57 27.24 -0.71
CA GLY A 97 4.54 26.64 -2.04
C GLY A 97 3.86 25.27 -2.11
N ILE A 98 3.01 24.95 -1.12
CA ILE A 98 2.31 23.65 -1.00
C ILE A 98 0.80 23.82 -0.96
N GLY A 99 0.09 22.71 -1.13
CA GLY A 99 -1.32 22.54 -0.83
C GLY A 99 -1.53 21.34 0.08
N VAL A 100 -2.61 21.37 0.86
CA VAL A 100 -3.02 20.29 1.75
C VAL A 100 -4.47 19.93 1.46
N SER A 101 -4.73 18.66 1.18
CA SER A 101 -6.07 18.12 0.94
C SER A 101 -6.48 17.16 2.05
N ILE A 102 -7.49 17.53 2.83
CA ILE A 102 -7.99 16.74 3.95
C ILE A 102 -9.52 16.74 3.94
N GLY A 103 -10.10 15.56 4.12
CA GLY A 103 -11.53 15.35 4.33
C GLY A 103 -11.77 14.13 5.21
N GLN A 104 -12.92 14.10 5.87
CA GLN A 104 -13.37 12.97 6.66
C GLN A 104 -14.16 12.01 5.75
N PRO A 105 -13.73 10.75 5.58
CA PRO A 105 -14.47 9.79 4.79
C PRO A 105 -15.78 9.38 5.50
N GLY A 106 -16.68 8.74 4.75
CA GLY A 106 -17.87 8.10 5.33
C GLY A 106 -17.51 6.98 6.32
N ASN A 107 -18.43 6.65 7.22
CA ASN A 107 -18.28 5.51 8.12
C ASN A 107 -18.91 4.29 7.48
N LEU A 108 -18.20 3.16 7.48
CA LEU A 108 -18.65 1.89 6.93
C LEU A 108 -20.08 1.53 7.37
N ASN A 109 -20.46 1.71 8.64
CA ASN A 109 -21.82 1.46 9.15
C ASN A 109 -22.93 2.40 8.61
N THR A 110 -22.60 3.34 7.73
CA THR A 110 -23.55 4.31 7.18
C THR A 110 -23.99 3.88 5.78
N PRO A 111 -25.30 3.62 5.56
CA PRO A 111 -25.84 3.36 4.24
C PRO A 111 -25.46 4.46 3.24
N GLY A 112 -25.06 4.06 2.03
CA GLY A 112 -24.65 5.00 0.97
C GLY A 112 -23.23 5.53 1.10
N THR A 113 -22.40 5.00 2.01
CA THR A 113 -20.95 5.28 2.01
C THR A 113 -20.35 4.86 0.67
N GLU A 114 -19.63 5.77 0.02
CA GLU A 114 -19.01 5.54 -1.28
C GLU A 114 -18.12 4.30 -1.27
N ASN A 115 -18.34 3.41 -2.25
CA ASN A 115 -17.70 2.09 -2.40
C ASN A 115 -17.67 1.27 -1.11
N VAL A 116 -18.59 1.54 -0.17
CA VAL A 116 -18.61 0.89 1.14
C VAL A 116 -17.24 0.97 1.82
N GLY A 117 -16.57 2.11 1.61
CA GLY A 117 -15.24 2.43 2.08
C GLY A 117 -14.10 1.65 1.46
N PHE A 118 -14.30 0.76 0.50
CA PHE A 118 -13.19 0.11 -0.18
C PHE A 118 -12.36 1.11 -1.00
N ILE A 119 -11.03 1.00 -0.90
CA ILE A 119 -10.06 1.83 -1.64
C ILE A 119 -9.37 0.98 -2.72
N SER A 120 -8.75 -0.13 -2.32
CA SER A 120 -8.05 -1.01 -3.25
C SER A 120 -7.75 -2.39 -2.68
N GLY A 121 -7.55 -3.35 -3.58
CA GLY A 121 -7.18 -4.73 -3.26
C GLY A 121 -6.18 -5.22 -4.32
N THR A 122 -4.98 -5.60 -3.91
CA THR A 122 -3.93 -6.06 -4.84
C THR A 122 -3.25 -7.31 -4.30
N MET A 123 -2.71 -8.12 -5.20
CA MET A 123 -1.91 -9.29 -4.90
C MET A 123 -0.72 -9.30 -5.85
N THR A 124 0.48 -9.16 -5.31
CA THR A 124 1.71 -9.00 -6.09
C THR A 124 2.71 -10.06 -5.69
N TYR A 125 3.23 -10.78 -6.68
CA TYR A 125 4.29 -11.76 -6.50
C TYR A 125 5.65 -11.11 -6.75
N GLU A 126 6.64 -11.49 -5.95
CA GLU A 126 8.04 -11.15 -6.21
C GLU A 126 8.51 -11.67 -7.59
N ASP A 127 8.17 -12.93 -7.91
CA ASP A 127 8.33 -13.51 -9.24
C ASP A 127 6.94 -13.76 -9.85
N PRO A 128 6.45 -12.88 -10.74
CA PRO A 128 5.11 -13.01 -11.32
C PRO A 128 4.97 -14.22 -12.25
N THR A 129 6.06 -14.93 -12.58
CA THR A 129 6.01 -16.14 -13.40
C THR A 129 5.74 -17.42 -12.59
N LYS A 130 5.78 -17.34 -11.26
CA LYS A 130 5.59 -18.47 -10.33
C LYS A 130 4.44 -18.22 -9.37
N GLN A 131 3.25 -17.97 -9.91
CA GLN A 131 2.06 -17.78 -9.10
C GLN A 131 1.60 -19.11 -8.51
N TYR A 132 1.40 -19.15 -7.19
CA TYR A 132 1.03 -20.36 -6.47
C TYR A 132 -0.17 -20.21 -5.54
N LEU A 133 -0.62 -18.99 -5.25
CA LEU A 133 -1.73 -18.70 -4.34
C LEU A 133 -2.92 -18.11 -5.13
N PHE A 134 -4.04 -18.80 -5.02
CA PHE A 134 -5.32 -18.39 -5.59
C PHE A 134 -6.38 -18.41 -4.48
N GLY A 135 -7.63 -18.15 -4.83
CA GLY A 135 -8.75 -18.32 -3.91
C GLY A 135 -9.94 -18.96 -4.61
N VAL A 136 -10.88 -19.45 -3.81
CA VAL A 136 -12.19 -19.84 -4.32
C VAL A 136 -12.88 -18.58 -4.84
N PRO A 137 -13.25 -18.53 -6.13
CA PRO A 137 -13.96 -17.38 -6.68
C PRO A 137 -15.35 -17.31 -6.06
N ASP A 138 -15.84 -16.09 -5.88
CA ASP A 138 -17.24 -15.87 -5.55
C ASP A 138 -18.12 -16.01 -6.81
N ASP A 139 -19.30 -16.64 -6.67
CA ASP A 139 -20.23 -16.85 -7.77
C ASP A 139 -21.71 -16.84 -7.31
N ASP A 140 -22.43 -15.80 -7.73
CA ASP A 140 -23.87 -15.62 -7.54
C ASP A 140 -24.76 -16.53 -8.41
N GLY A 141 -24.20 -17.18 -9.44
CA GLY A 141 -24.95 -17.65 -10.61
C GLY A 141 -24.87 -19.15 -10.94
N LEU A 142 -24.14 -19.98 -10.20
CA LEU A 142 -24.02 -21.40 -10.55
C LEU A 142 -25.14 -22.27 -9.96
N ALA A 143 -25.96 -22.83 -10.86
CA ALA A 143 -26.84 -24.00 -10.73
C ALA A 143 -27.33 -24.32 -9.30
N ALA A 144 -28.65 -24.20 -9.09
CA ALA A 144 -29.42 -24.33 -7.84
C ALA A 144 -29.02 -25.36 -6.77
N SER A 145 -28.11 -26.32 -7.03
CA SER A 145 -27.58 -27.27 -6.05
C SER A 145 -26.28 -26.86 -5.33
N LEU A 146 -25.51 -25.86 -5.79
CA LEU A 146 -24.23 -25.45 -5.17
C LEU A 146 -24.09 -23.92 -4.89
N VAL A 147 -25.13 -23.13 -5.21
CA VAL A 147 -25.16 -21.66 -5.01
C VAL A 147 -24.72 -21.24 -3.60
N MET A 148 -25.13 -21.99 -2.57
CA MET A 148 -24.82 -21.62 -1.18
C MET A 148 -23.33 -21.71 -0.82
N ASP A 149 -22.55 -22.49 -1.57
CA ASP A 149 -21.14 -22.72 -1.27
C ASP A 149 -20.21 -21.74 -1.98
N PHE A 150 -20.60 -21.26 -3.16
CA PHE A 150 -19.79 -20.35 -3.99
C PHE A 150 -20.20 -18.88 -3.89
N ASN A 151 -21.43 -18.56 -3.51
CA ASN A 151 -21.77 -17.22 -3.03
C ASN A 151 -21.36 -17.15 -1.55
N TRP A 152 -20.06 -16.99 -1.32
CA TRP A 152 -19.46 -16.92 -0.01
C TRP A 152 -19.21 -15.48 0.44
N VAL A 153 -19.39 -14.50 -0.45
CA VAL A 153 -19.36 -13.06 -0.18
C VAL A 153 -20.74 -12.48 -0.48
N ARG A 154 -21.45 -12.04 0.56
CA ARG A 154 -22.86 -11.57 0.50
C ARG A 154 -22.95 -10.09 0.13
N SER A 155 -22.45 -9.74 -1.04
CA SER A 155 -22.15 -8.37 -1.44
C SER A 155 -22.85 -8.00 -2.74
N GLY A 156 -24.11 -7.64 -2.66
CA GLY A 156 -24.80 -7.12 -3.84
C GLY A 156 -26.24 -6.77 -3.59
N THR A 157 -27.09 -7.16 -4.54
CA THR A 157 -28.54 -6.94 -4.47
C THR A 157 -29.36 -8.23 -4.63
N LEU A 158 -28.73 -9.39 -4.49
CA LEU A 158 -29.37 -10.69 -4.64
C LEU A 158 -30.44 -10.91 -3.57
N GLU A 159 -31.65 -11.20 -4.04
CA GLU A 159 -32.77 -11.68 -3.24
C GLU A 159 -33.29 -13.01 -3.81
N ASP A 160 -32.89 -14.10 -3.18
CA ASP A 160 -33.38 -15.44 -3.47
C ASP A 160 -34.67 -15.71 -2.72
N LYS A 161 -35.78 -15.76 -3.46
CA LYS A 161 -37.13 -15.99 -2.91
C LYS A 161 -37.32 -17.44 -2.45
N ASP A 162 -36.60 -18.38 -3.04
CA ASP A 162 -36.72 -19.80 -2.75
C ASP A 162 -35.82 -20.18 -1.58
N ASN A 163 -34.66 -19.53 -1.45
CA ASN A 163 -33.72 -19.73 -0.36
C ASN A 163 -33.15 -18.40 0.19
N PRO A 164 -33.85 -17.74 1.13
CA PRO A 164 -33.43 -16.45 1.68
C PRO A 164 -32.06 -16.45 2.37
N ALA A 165 -31.48 -17.62 2.68
CA ALA A 165 -30.12 -17.71 3.22
C ALA A 165 -29.03 -17.41 2.17
N ASN A 166 -29.40 -17.27 0.89
CA ASN A 166 -28.55 -16.75 -0.19
C ASN A 166 -28.61 -15.23 -0.33
N ASN A 167 -29.49 -14.54 0.39
CA ASN A 167 -29.66 -13.10 0.21
C ASN A 167 -28.41 -12.33 0.61
N ASP A 168 -28.15 -11.26 -0.14
CA ASP A 168 -27.12 -10.30 0.20
C ASP A 168 -27.47 -9.51 1.45
N TYR A 169 -26.43 -9.07 2.15
CA TYR A 169 -26.61 -8.47 3.46
C TYR A 169 -27.12 -7.04 3.40
N ARG A 170 -27.96 -6.74 4.38
CA ARG A 170 -28.64 -5.46 4.54
C ARG A 170 -28.31 -4.83 5.89
N PHE A 171 -28.30 -3.50 5.91
CA PHE A 171 -28.37 -2.73 7.14
C PHE A 171 -29.74 -2.90 7.82
N PRO A 172 -29.87 -2.58 9.13
CA PRO A 172 -31.15 -2.68 9.84
C PRO A 172 -32.29 -1.84 9.25
N ASN A 173 -31.97 -0.80 8.48
CA ASN A 173 -32.97 0.03 7.78
C ASN A 173 -33.50 -0.61 6.48
N GLY A 174 -32.95 -1.76 6.08
CA GLY A 174 -33.34 -2.50 4.89
C GLY A 174 -32.47 -2.23 3.66
N ASP A 175 -31.57 -1.24 3.67
CA ASP A 175 -30.68 -0.99 2.53
C ASP A 175 -29.62 -2.10 2.41
N PHE A 176 -29.26 -2.48 1.18
CA PHE A 176 -28.12 -3.37 0.95
C PHE A 176 -26.83 -2.72 1.45
N ILE A 177 -25.95 -3.51 2.05
CA ILE A 177 -24.66 -3.02 2.58
C ILE A 177 -23.74 -2.63 1.44
N ASP A 178 -23.60 -3.48 0.42
CA ASP A 178 -22.78 -3.24 -0.78
C ASP A 178 -23.56 -3.51 -2.07
N PRO A 179 -24.48 -2.63 -2.47
CA PRO A 179 -25.29 -2.82 -3.68
C PRO A 179 -24.47 -2.77 -5.00
N THR A 180 -23.20 -2.40 -4.93
CA THR A 180 -22.30 -2.26 -6.07
C THR A 180 -21.35 -3.46 -6.27
N ASN A 181 -21.44 -4.45 -5.38
CA ASN A 181 -20.63 -5.65 -5.40
C ASN A 181 -19.13 -5.34 -5.45
N VAL A 182 -18.67 -4.45 -4.55
CA VAL A 182 -17.27 -4.07 -4.47
C VAL A 182 -16.48 -5.17 -3.76
N TYR A 183 -17.01 -5.72 -2.66
CA TYR A 183 -16.32 -6.73 -1.87
C TYR A 183 -16.19 -8.10 -2.56
N GLU A 184 -17.09 -8.45 -3.48
CA GLU A 184 -16.99 -9.64 -4.36
C GLU A 184 -15.79 -9.61 -5.32
N LYS A 185 -15.25 -8.42 -5.59
CA LYS A 185 -14.18 -8.23 -6.60
C LYS A 185 -12.80 -8.07 -5.97
N VAL A 186 -12.71 -8.07 -4.65
CA VAL A 186 -11.46 -7.84 -3.93
C VAL A 186 -10.50 -8.99 -4.20
N VAL A 187 -9.42 -8.68 -4.92
CA VAL A 187 -8.41 -9.66 -5.33
C VAL A 187 -9.07 -10.84 -6.05
N ASN A 188 -9.80 -10.58 -7.13
CA ASN A 188 -10.56 -11.58 -7.90
C ASN A 188 -11.58 -12.38 -7.05
N GLY A 189 -12.10 -11.78 -5.98
CA GLY A 189 -13.03 -12.42 -5.06
C GLY A 189 -12.38 -13.40 -4.10
N TYR A 190 -11.06 -13.32 -3.88
CA TYR A 190 -10.33 -14.23 -2.98
C TYR A 190 -10.34 -13.78 -1.52
N TRP A 191 -10.70 -12.52 -1.26
CA TRP A 191 -10.68 -11.90 0.05
C TRP A 191 -11.95 -11.11 0.29
N ALA A 192 -12.49 -11.16 1.50
CA ALA A 192 -13.63 -10.35 1.90
C ALA A 192 -13.57 -9.98 3.38
N PRO A 193 -14.18 -8.85 3.81
CA PRO A 193 -14.36 -8.56 5.22
C PRO A 193 -15.22 -9.64 5.88
N TYR A 194 -14.91 -10.03 7.12
CA TYR A 194 -15.70 -11.05 7.84
C TYR A 194 -17.18 -10.69 7.98
N LYS A 195 -17.51 -9.39 7.98
CA LYS A 195 -18.89 -8.90 7.99
C LYS A 195 -19.69 -9.35 6.76
N MET A 196 -19.02 -9.53 5.63
CA MET A 196 -19.62 -9.81 4.32
C MET A 196 -19.56 -11.29 3.94
N VAL A 197 -18.82 -12.14 4.66
CA VAL A 197 -18.75 -13.56 4.27
C VAL A 197 -20.07 -14.28 4.57
N ALA A 198 -20.40 -15.37 3.88
CA ALA A 198 -21.53 -16.21 4.22
C ALA A 198 -21.28 -16.99 5.52
N TYR A 199 -22.36 -17.26 6.28
CA TYR A 199 -22.31 -18.08 7.49
C TYR A 199 -23.27 -19.26 7.40
N TYR A 200 -23.04 -20.25 8.26
CA TYR A 200 -23.89 -21.42 8.35
C TYR A 200 -25.19 -21.13 9.10
N ALA A 201 -26.33 -21.42 8.44
CA ALA A 201 -27.66 -21.38 9.02
C ALA A 201 -28.11 -22.82 9.40
N PRO A 202 -28.30 -23.13 10.69
CA PRO A 202 -28.54 -24.49 11.16
C PRO A 202 -29.92 -25.08 10.80
N ASP A 203 -30.82 -24.33 10.16
CA ASP A 203 -32.17 -24.78 9.79
C ASP A 203 -32.29 -25.31 8.35
N THR A 204 -31.22 -25.21 7.54
CA THR A 204 -31.21 -25.74 6.18
C THR A 204 -30.70 -27.19 6.19
N THR A 205 -31.53 -28.10 5.70
CA THR A 205 -31.18 -29.52 5.49
C THR A 205 -30.31 -29.74 4.25
N ALA A 206 -29.78 -28.65 3.66
CA ALA A 206 -28.81 -28.71 2.56
C ALA A 206 -27.44 -29.12 3.11
N PHE A 207 -26.82 -30.12 2.48
CA PHE A 207 -25.69 -30.90 2.97
C PHE A 207 -24.39 -30.10 3.13
N MET A 208 -24.30 -29.33 4.23
CA MET A 208 -23.07 -28.75 4.82
C MET A 208 -22.52 -27.50 4.11
N GLY A 209 -23.14 -26.33 4.33
CA GLY A 209 -22.63 -25.04 3.81
C GLY A 209 -21.14 -24.81 4.09
N ASN A 210 -20.34 -24.83 3.01
CA ASN A 210 -18.89 -24.76 2.99
C ASN A 210 -18.37 -23.33 3.08
N VAL A 211 -18.99 -22.55 3.97
CA VAL A 211 -18.75 -21.11 4.11
C VAL A 211 -17.84 -20.81 5.30
N PRO A 212 -17.03 -19.74 5.25
CA PRO A 212 -16.04 -19.47 6.28
C PRO A 212 -16.62 -18.75 7.51
N GLY A 213 -17.83 -18.19 7.43
CA GLY A 213 -18.50 -17.53 8.55
C GLY A 213 -19.01 -18.52 9.61
N HIS A 214 -18.84 -18.19 10.90
CA HIS A 214 -19.29 -19.06 11.99
C HIS A 214 -20.82 -19.12 12.09
N SER A 215 -21.45 -17.99 12.41
CA SER A 215 -22.91 -17.85 12.53
C SER A 215 -23.32 -16.38 12.44
N ILE A 216 -24.62 -16.13 12.23
CA ILE A 216 -25.21 -14.79 12.16
C ILE A 216 -24.80 -13.92 13.37
N THR A 217 -24.80 -14.47 14.58
CA THR A 217 -24.47 -13.72 15.79
C THR A 217 -23.05 -13.17 15.77
N TYR A 218 -22.09 -13.94 15.24
CA TYR A 218 -20.70 -13.48 15.14
C TYR A 218 -20.56 -12.35 14.12
N GLN A 219 -21.38 -12.34 13.08
CA GLN A 219 -21.36 -11.28 12.08
C GLN A 219 -22.12 -10.03 12.49
N THR A 220 -23.29 -10.17 13.11
CA THR A 220 -24.07 -9.04 13.62
C THR A 220 -23.21 -8.20 14.57
N ASP A 221 -22.44 -8.87 15.44
CA ASP A 221 -21.59 -8.21 16.42
C ASP A 221 -20.20 -7.79 15.88
N ASN A 222 -19.85 -8.08 14.62
CA ASN A 222 -18.55 -7.71 14.05
C ASN A 222 -18.40 -6.18 13.94
N ARG A 223 -17.25 -5.67 14.42
CA ARG A 223 -16.91 -4.24 14.44
C ARG A 223 -16.31 -3.79 13.11
N TRP A 224 -17.05 -3.99 12.05
CA TRP A 224 -16.52 -3.73 10.70
C TRP A 224 -16.31 -2.22 10.43
N ASP A 225 -16.89 -1.32 11.22
CA ASP A 225 -16.52 0.10 11.24
C ASP A 225 -15.07 0.35 11.70
N ASN A 226 -14.45 -0.67 12.28
CA ASN A 226 -13.05 -0.71 12.68
C ASN A 226 -12.21 -1.60 11.75
N LEU A 227 -12.69 -1.90 10.53
CA LEU A 227 -11.97 -2.72 9.55
C LEU A 227 -10.62 -2.06 9.16
N PRO A 228 -9.48 -2.75 9.40
CA PRO A 228 -8.17 -2.23 9.05
C PRO A 228 -7.82 -2.40 7.58
N SER A 229 -7.08 -1.42 7.07
CA SER A 229 -6.20 -1.64 5.92
C SER A 229 -5.07 -2.58 6.35
N VAL A 230 -4.83 -3.66 5.61
CA VAL A 230 -3.84 -4.68 5.97
C VAL A 230 -2.92 -5.04 4.82
N ASP A 231 -1.68 -5.38 5.16
CA ASP A 231 -0.79 -6.15 4.31
C ASP A 231 -0.72 -7.57 4.83
N VAL A 232 -0.97 -8.55 3.97
CA VAL A 232 -0.79 -9.99 4.24
C VAL A 232 0.32 -10.48 3.34
N VAL A 233 1.37 -11.03 3.94
CA VAL A 233 2.56 -11.51 3.22
C VAL A 233 2.68 -13.01 3.45
N LEU A 234 2.77 -13.80 2.37
CA LEU A 234 3.24 -15.19 2.43
C LEU A 234 4.65 -15.26 1.88
N THR A 235 5.54 -15.94 2.61
CA THR A 235 6.97 -15.89 2.34
C THR A 235 7.65 -17.23 2.66
N PRO A 236 8.64 -17.68 1.84
CA PRO A 236 9.45 -18.85 2.16
C PRO A 236 10.33 -18.65 3.41
N ASP A 237 10.53 -17.40 3.85
CA ASP A 237 11.30 -17.09 5.04
C ASP A 237 10.57 -17.51 6.33
N LYS A 238 10.95 -18.69 6.84
CA LYS A 238 10.42 -19.27 8.08
C LYS A 238 10.61 -18.38 9.31
N SER A 239 11.55 -17.44 9.32
CA SER A 239 11.72 -16.53 10.47
C SER A 239 10.53 -15.58 10.63
N LYS A 240 9.85 -15.24 9.52
CA LYS A 240 8.69 -14.34 9.48
C LYS A 240 7.35 -15.05 9.72
N TRP A 241 7.34 -16.39 9.77
CA TRP A 241 6.12 -17.18 9.92
C TRP A 241 5.37 -16.90 11.22
N THR A 242 4.05 -17.03 11.17
CA THR A 242 3.15 -16.72 12.27
C THR A 242 2.67 -17.99 12.95
N ARG A 243 3.08 -18.20 14.21
CA ARG A 243 2.49 -19.20 15.11
C ARG A 243 1.04 -18.83 15.40
N CYS A 244 0.12 -19.75 15.17
CA CYS A 244 -1.30 -19.52 15.41
C CYS A 244 -2.08 -20.82 15.71
N PRO A 245 -3.28 -20.72 16.29
CA PRO A 245 -4.20 -21.84 16.39
C PRO A 245 -4.63 -22.35 15.02
N VAL A 246 -4.89 -23.66 14.94
CA VAL A 246 -5.56 -24.31 13.82
C VAL A 246 -6.93 -24.77 14.28
N VAL A 247 -7.97 -24.41 13.53
CA VAL A 247 -9.36 -24.75 13.86
C VAL A 247 -9.94 -25.81 12.93
N GLU A 248 -10.90 -26.56 13.43
CA GLU A 248 -11.69 -27.48 12.62
C GLU A 248 -12.67 -26.70 11.74
N THR A 249 -12.68 -26.96 10.43
CA THR A 249 -13.62 -26.33 9.48
C THR A 249 -14.68 -27.29 8.94
N SER A 250 -14.67 -28.55 9.37
CA SER A 250 -15.77 -29.47 9.11
C SER A 250 -17.07 -28.98 9.76
N ARG A 251 -18.16 -29.04 8.99
CA ARG A 251 -19.53 -28.82 9.51
C ARG A 251 -20.13 -30.08 10.15
N SER A 252 -19.43 -31.22 10.08
CA SER A 252 -19.86 -32.47 10.68
C SER A 252 -18.90 -32.94 11.75
N SER A 253 -19.25 -32.69 13.01
CA SER A 253 -18.46 -33.15 14.16
C SER A 253 -18.36 -34.67 14.30
N ILE A 254 -19.13 -35.47 13.54
CA ILE A 254 -18.99 -36.94 13.55
C ILE A 254 -17.87 -37.39 12.61
N LEU A 255 -17.63 -36.62 11.55
CA LEU A 255 -16.61 -36.91 10.55
C LEU A 255 -15.26 -36.31 10.92
N SER A 256 -15.28 -35.28 11.76
CA SER A 256 -14.06 -34.60 12.20
C SER A 256 -13.25 -35.41 13.21
N GLN A 257 -11.93 -35.21 13.17
CA GLN A 257 -10.99 -35.81 14.10
C GLN A 257 -11.25 -35.32 15.53
N GLY A 258 -11.40 -36.27 16.46
CA GLY A 258 -11.67 -35.96 17.87
C GLY A 258 -13.07 -35.40 18.14
N ASN A 259 -13.99 -35.54 17.17
CA ASN A 259 -15.34 -35.00 17.19
C ASN A 259 -15.41 -33.47 17.40
N ARG A 260 -14.42 -32.74 16.88
CA ARG A 260 -14.36 -31.28 16.97
C ARG A 260 -15.44 -30.63 16.13
N LYS A 261 -16.08 -29.59 16.65
CA LYS A 261 -17.05 -28.77 15.90
C LYS A 261 -16.34 -27.68 15.11
N PHE A 262 -17.04 -27.09 14.15
CA PHE A 262 -16.57 -25.91 13.43
C PHE A 262 -16.03 -24.84 14.40
N TRP A 263 -14.83 -24.34 14.11
CA TRP A 263 -14.04 -23.40 14.91
C TRP A 263 -13.54 -23.89 16.27
N GLU A 264 -13.79 -25.15 16.66
CA GLU A 264 -13.05 -25.72 17.79
C GLU A 264 -11.60 -26.00 17.39
N MET A 265 -10.70 -25.88 18.36
CA MET A 265 -9.28 -26.17 18.17
C MET A 265 -9.10 -27.62 17.68
N ARG A 266 -8.25 -27.81 16.67
CA ARG A 266 -7.91 -29.14 16.17
C ARG A 266 -7.43 -30.05 17.29
N ALA A 267 -7.85 -31.32 17.25
CA ALA A 267 -7.46 -32.32 18.25
C ALA A 267 -6.03 -32.87 18.04
N SER A 268 -5.42 -32.64 16.88
CA SER A 268 -4.06 -33.07 16.56
C SER A 268 -3.01 -32.38 17.42
N ALA A 269 -1.89 -33.08 17.63
CA ALA A 269 -0.68 -32.47 18.17
C ALA A 269 -0.27 -31.26 17.32
N SER A 270 0.27 -30.24 17.99
CA SER A 270 0.82 -29.06 17.32
C SER A 270 2.06 -29.42 16.51
N ILE A 271 2.38 -28.60 15.51
CA ILE A 271 3.58 -28.78 14.68
C ILE A 271 4.60 -27.65 14.85
N ASP A 272 5.88 -27.93 14.58
CA ASP A 272 6.91 -26.90 14.35
C ASP A 272 6.85 -26.35 12.90
N LYS A 273 7.81 -25.50 12.51
CA LYS A 273 7.88 -24.90 11.17
C LYS A 273 8.26 -25.90 10.06
N ASP A 274 8.74 -27.09 10.43
CA ASP A 274 9.07 -28.17 9.49
C ASP A 274 7.94 -29.19 9.38
N GLY A 275 6.90 -29.07 10.21
CA GLY A 275 5.77 -29.98 10.24
C GLY A 275 5.95 -31.18 11.16
N ASN A 276 6.93 -31.16 12.05
CA ASN A 276 7.10 -32.22 13.03
C ASN A 276 6.12 -32.03 14.18
N TYR A 277 5.42 -33.10 14.55
CA TYR A 277 4.43 -33.06 15.63
C TYR A 277 5.06 -33.01 17.02
N ALA A 278 4.37 -32.34 17.94
CA ALA A 278 4.65 -32.43 19.36
C ALA A 278 4.47 -33.88 19.86
N PRO A 279 5.36 -34.38 20.74
CA PRO A 279 5.18 -35.69 21.36
C PRO A 279 3.85 -35.79 22.13
N ALA A 280 3.26 -36.98 22.20
CA ALA A 280 1.92 -37.21 22.78
C ALA A 280 1.73 -36.72 24.24
N ASN A 281 2.81 -36.61 25.02
CA ASN A 281 2.80 -36.15 26.41
C ASN A 281 3.56 -34.82 26.61
N ALA A 282 3.74 -34.04 25.53
CA ALA A 282 4.40 -32.76 25.60
C ALA A 282 3.62 -31.77 26.47
N SER A 283 4.34 -30.97 27.25
CA SER A 283 3.79 -29.78 27.91
C SER A 283 4.01 -28.56 27.02
N ALA A 284 3.24 -27.49 27.24
CA ALA A 284 3.46 -26.23 26.56
C ALA A 284 4.91 -25.75 26.75
N SER A 285 5.50 -25.22 25.68
CA SER A 285 6.86 -24.70 25.68
C SER A 285 6.87 -23.19 25.40
N ASP A 286 7.89 -22.50 25.90
CA ASP A 286 8.19 -21.11 25.56
C ASP A 286 9.30 -21.00 24.48
N ASP A 287 9.86 -22.12 24.00
CA ASP A 287 10.83 -22.14 22.91
C ASP A 287 10.12 -22.12 21.54
N PRO A 288 10.28 -21.08 20.71
CA PRO A 288 9.64 -20.97 19.40
C PRO A 288 10.03 -22.06 18.39
N ASN A 289 11.09 -22.81 18.65
CA ASN A 289 11.52 -23.94 17.81
C ASN A 289 10.92 -25.28 18.27
N ASN A 290 10.27 -25.32 19.43
CA ASN A 290 9.63 -26.52 19.93
C ASN A 290 8.24 -26.69 19.29
N PRO A 291 7.87 -27.88 18.79
CA PRO A 291 6.52 -28.10 18.22
C PRO A 291 5.38 -27.85 19.22
N ALA A 292 5.64 -27.95 20.53
CA ALA A 292 4.71 -27.62 21.60
C ALA A 292 4.74 -26.15 22.05
N PHE A 293 5.39 -25.25 21.29
CA PHE A 293 5.41 -23.82 21.58
C PHE A 293 3.99 -23.27 21.72
N ILE A 294 3.71 -22.58 22.84
CA ILE A 294 2.40 -22.09 23.30
C ILE A 294 1.41 -23.19 23.71
N SER A 295 1.24 -24.20 22.88
CA SER A 295 0.33 -25.33 23.12
C SER A 295 0.86 -26.59 22.44
N PRO A 296 0.83 -27.75 23.13
CA PRO A 296 1.18 -29.04 22.53
C PRO A 296 0.12 -29.57 21.55
N VAL A 297 -1.08 -28.98 21.54
CA VAL A 297 -2.22 -29.40 20.71
C VAL A 297 -2.79 -28.21 19.95
N GLY A 298 -3.17 -28.44 18.69
CA GLY A 298 -4.02 -27.51 17.95
C GLY A 298 -3.35 -26.25 17.44
N PHE A 299 -2.01 -26.18 17.39
CA PHE A 299 -1.28 -25.04 16.83
C PHE A 299 -0.40 -25.43 15.64
N GLY A 300 -0.30 -24.53 14.67
CA GLY A 300 0.50 -24.66 13.47
C GLY A 300 1.26 -23.37 13.17
N TRP A 301 1.75 -23.24 11.95
CA TRP A 301 2.41 -22.03 11.47
C TRP A 301 1.78 -21.60 10.14
N PHE A 302 1.29 -20.37 10.09
CA PHE A 302 0.94 -19.70 8.84
C PHE A 302 2.24 -19.20 8.19
N PRO A 303 2.50 -19.50 6.90
CA PRO A 303 3.78 -19.24 6.24
C PRO A 303 3.92 -17.78 5.81
N GLY A 304 3.82 -16.87 6.79
CA GLY A 304 3.65 -15.46 6.53
C GLY A 304 3.23 -14.67 7.76
N TYR A 305 2.79 -13.43 7.54
CA TYR A 305 2.31 -12.52 8.57
C TYR A 305 1.29 -11.53 8.00
N ALA A 306 0.59 -10.84 8.88
CA ALA A 306 -0.26 -9.72 8.53
C ALA A 306 0.08 -8.49 9.39
N ILE A 307 0.01 -7.30 8.80
CA ILE A 307 0.17 -6.03 9.52
C ILE A 307 -1.00 -5.08 9.24
N ASP A 308 -1.40 -4.30 10.23
CA ASP A 308 -2.26 -3.13 10.06
C ASP A 308 -1.37 -1.93 9.75
N VAL A 309 -1.54 -1.38 8.54
CA VAL A 309 -0.68 -0.31 8.01
C VAL A 309 -1.02 1.06 8.60
N GLU A 310 -2.15 1.20 9.29
CA GLU A 310 -2.60 2.46 9.90
C GLU A 310 -2.16 2.54 11.36
N THR A 311 -2.22 1.41 12.09
CA THR A 311 -1.84 1.33 13.51
C THR A 311 -0.41 0.87 13.73
N GLY A 312 0.24 0.32 12.71
CA GLY A 312 1.63 -0.10 12.81
C GLY A 312 1.81 -1.37 13.61
N THR A 313 0.90 -2.33 13.46
CA THR A 313 0.88 -3.53 14.31
C THR A 313 0.93 -4.79 13.50
N ARG A 314 1.71 -5.78 13.95
CA ARG A 314 1.60 -7.14 13.46
C ARG A 314 0.38 -7.78 14.10
N LEU A 315 -0.47 -8.37 13.28
CA LEU A 315 -1.77 -8.88 13.67
C LEU A 315 -1.68 -10.35 14.06
N ASN A 316 -2.49 -10.73 15.04
CA ASN A 316 -2.82 -12.13 15.25
C ASN A 316 -3.67 -12.63 14.08
N LEU A 317 -3.57 -13.92 13.77
CA LEU A 317 -4.39 -14.61 12.78
C LEU A 317 -4.54 -16.07 13.19
N PHE A 318 -5.48 -16.78 12.58
CA PHE A 318 -5.60 -18.23 12.67
C PHE A 318 -6.09 -18.79 11.34
N TYR A 319 -5.89 -20.09 11.14
CA TYR A 319 -6.42 -20.77 9.95
C TYR A 319 -7.15 -22.05 10.32
N GLY A 320 -7.96 -22.54 9.39
CA GLY A 320 -8.69 -23.78 9.51
C GLY A 320 -8.10 -24.91 8.68
N GLU A 321 -8.55 -26.13 8.94
CA GLU A 321 -8.48 -27.27 8.00
C GLU A 321 -9.61 -28.25 8.33
N ASP A 322 -10.21 -28.86 7.30
CA ASP A 322 -11.28 -29.86 7.48
C ASP A 322 -10.66 -31.24 7.63
N SER A 323 -10.67 -31.79 8.85
CA SER A 323 -10.03 -33.07 9.13
C SER A 323 -10.64 -34.25 8.39
N TRP A 324 -11.86 -34.11 7.85
CA TRP A 324 -12.45 -35.12 6.98
C TRP A 324 -11.76 -35.17 5.61
N LEU A 325 -11.32 -34.01 5.11
CA LEU A 325 -10.71 -33.84 3.78
C LEU A 325 -9.20 -34.13 3.78
N SER A 326 -8.82 -35.28 4.35
CA SER A 326 -7.40 -35.70 4.41
C SER A 326 -6.72 -35.88 3.04
N GLY A 327 -7.48 -36.14 1.98
CA GLY A 327 -6.98 -36.18 0.60
C GLY A 327 -6.68 -34.80 -0.01
N ASP A 328 -7.10 -33.74 0.68
CA ASP A 328 -6.90 -32.33 0.33
C ASP A 328 -6.15 -31.61 1.45
N ASN A 329 -5.18 -32.30 2.05
CA ASN A 329 -4.29 -31.85 3.14
C ASN A 329 -4.95 -31.49 4.47
N GLY A 330 -6.27 -31.59 4.63
CA GLY A 330 -6.97 -31.07 5.81
C GLY A 330 -6.70 -31.79 7.15
N ARG A 331 -5.73 -32.71 7.25
CA ARG A 331 -5.42 -33.46 8.48
C ARG A 331 -3.94 -33.43 8.86
N ASP A 332 -3.15 -32.51 8.33
CA ASP A 332 -1.71 -32.47 8.57
C ASP A 332 -1.25 -31.30 9.45
N MET A 333 -2.18 -30.41 9.85
CA MET A 333 -1.92 -29.20 10.66
C MET A 333 -1.07 -28.14 9.96
N LYS A 334 -0.72 -28.33 8.69
CA LYS A 334 0.03 -27.35 7.89
C LYS A 334 -0.96 -26.42 7.19
N PHE A 335 -0.48 -25.24 6.84
CA PHE A 335 -1.20 -24.38 5.91
C PHE A 335 -0.67 -24.64 4.50
N ASN A 336 -1.35 -25.54 3.78
CA ASN A 336 -0.96 -26.04 2.47
C ASN A 336 -2.21 -26.42 1.63
N PRO A 337 -3.11 -25.47 1.35
CA PRO A 337 -4.30 -25.75 0.55
C PRO A 337 -3.95 -26.38 -0.80
N THR A 338 -4.79 -27.31 -1.25
CA THR A 338 -4.71 -27.83 -2.63
C THR A 338 -5.35 -26.86 -3.61
N SER A 339 -5.11 -27.05 -4.91
CA SER A 339 -5.75 -26.28 -5.98
C SER A 339 -7.19 -26.73 -6.28
N LYS A 340 -7.65 -27.79 -5.61
CA LYS A 340 -8.91 -28.46 -5.90
C LYS A 340 -10.08 -27.72 -5.26
N ILE A 341 -11.07 -27.37 -6.07
CA ILE A 341 -12.27 -26.66 -5.61
C ILE A 341 -13.40 -27.64 -5.28
N VAL A 342 -13.61 -28.64 -6.14
CA VAL A 342 -14.62 -29.70 -5.98
C VAL A 342 -13.98 -31.08 -6.15
N ASP A 343 -14.58 -32.10 -5.55
CA ASP A 343 -14.20 -33.50 -5.76
C ASP A 343 -14.83 -34.12 -7.02
N ASN A 344 -14.51 -35.40 -7.27
CA ASN A 344 -15.00 -36.14 -8.43
C ASN A 344 -16.53 -36.37 -8.40
N LEU A 345 -17.18 -36.12 -7.25
CA LEU A 345 -18.63 -36.18 -7.07
C LEU A 345 -19.28 -34.79 -7.13
N GLY A 346 -18.51 -33.75 -7.47
CA GLY A 346 -18.95 -32.37 -7.52
C GLY A 346 -19.16 -31.73 -6.14
N GLN A 347 -18.65 -32.33 -5.07
CA GLN A 347 -18.78 -31.78 -3.72
C GLN A 347 -17.68 -30.75 -3.46
N PRO A 348 -17.98 -29.59 -2.85
CA PRO A 348 -16.96 -28.60 -2.51
C PRO A 348 -15.93 -29.15 -1.52
N VAL A 349 -14.66 -28.99 -1.87
CA VAL A 349 -13.51 -29.30 -1.00
C VAL A 349 -12.68 -28.06 -0.67
N PHE A 350 -12.71 -27.03 -1.54
CA PHE A 350 -12.11 -25.71 -1.31
C PHE A 350 -10.68 -25.78 -0.76
N GLY A 351 -9.83 -26.56 -1.42
CA GLY A 351 -8.43 -26.72 -1.05
C GLY A 351 -8.23 -27.37 0.32
N GLY A 352 -9.17 -28.17 0.82
CA GLY A 352 -9.13 -28.71 2.19
C GLY A 352 -9.73 -27.78 3.25
N LYS A 353 -10.38 -26.70 2.82
CA LYS A 353 -10.98 -25.64 3.66
C LYS A 353 -9.96 -24.99 4.59
N HIS A 354 -8.81 -24.61 4.04
CA HIS A 354 -7.77 -23.88 4.73
C HIS A 354 -8.12 -22.39 4.94
N PHE A 355 -9.31 -22.11 5.49
CA PHE A 355 -9.79 -20.74 5.67
C PHE A 355 -8.82 -19.92 6.52
N VAL A 356 -8.52 -18.70 6.11
CA VAL A 356 -7.64 -17.78 6.86
C VAL A 356 -8.49 -16.67 7.48
N TYR A 357 -8.20 -16.35 8.74
CA TYR A 357 -8.88 -15.29 9.48
C TYR A 357 -7.84 -14.33 10.06
N ILE A 358 -7.85 -13.09 9.59
CA ILE A 358 -7.00 -12.01 10.10
C ILE A 358 -7.73 -11.32 11.25
N MET A 359 -7.04 -11.07 12.36
CA MET A 359 -7.61 -10.36 13.49
C MET A 359 -7.32 -8.86 13.38
N MET A 360 -8.24 -8.04 13.84
CA MET A 360 -8.02 -6.66 14.23
C MET A 360 -7.17 -6.61 15.49
N CYS A 361 -6.44 -5.51 15.68
CA CYS A 361 -5.78 -5.20 16.94
C CYS A 361 -6.47 -4.00 17.58
N ASN A 362 -6.81 -4.09 18.86
CA ASN A 362 -7.45 -3.00 19.58
C ASN A 362 -7.09 -3.12 21.08
N ASP A 363 -6.44 -2.10 21.64
CA ASP A 363 -6.06 -2.07 23.07
C ASP A 363 -6.72 -0.89 23.79
N SER A 364 -7.85 -0.40 23.26
CA SER A 364 -8.64 0.68 23.90
C SER A 364 -9.37 0.26 25.18
N LEU A 365 -9.24 -0.98 25.66
CA LEU A 365 -9.95 -1.47 26.86
C LEU A 365 -9.07 -2.39 27.72
N LYS A 366 -8.31 -1.80 28.65
CA LYS A 366 -7.69 -2.46 29.82
C LYS A 366 -8.67 -3.20 30.76
N ALA A 367 -9.92 -3.48 30.35
CA ALA A 367 -10.97 -3.99 31.22
C ALA A 367 -11.83 -5.15 30.67
N SER A 368 -11.62 -5.62 29.43
CA SER A 368 -12.40 -6.77 28.94
C SER A 368 -11.55 -7.79 28.19
N HIS A 369 -11.72 -9.07 28.53
CA HIS A 369 -11.07 -10.25 27.94
C HIS A 369 -11.45 -10.49 26.46
N ARG A 370 -11.69 -9.42 25.69
CA ARG A 370 -12.46 -9.43 24.43
C ARG A 370 -11.71 -8.86 23.23
N VAL A 371 -10.47 -8.41 23.41
CA VAL A 371 -9.73 -7.70 22.37
C VAL A 371 -8.36 -8.32 22.15
N GLN A 372 -7.83 -8.23 20.92
CA GLN A 372 -6.54 -8.80 20.55
C GLN A 372 -5.41 -7.78 20.74
N PRO A 373 -4.28 -8.17 21.35
CA PRO A 373 -3.06 -7.38 21.37
C PRO A 373 -2.36 -7.45 20.00
N PRO A 374 -1.25 -6.68 19.83
CA PRO A 374 -0.25 -7.02 18.83
C PRO A 374 0.12 -8.50 18.91
N TYR A 375 0.59 -9.04 17.79
CA TYR A 375 0.93 -10.44 17.65
C TYR A 375 1.63 -11.01 18.90
N ASP A 376 1.01 -12.00 19.52
CA ASP A 376 1.46 -12.57 20.80
C ASP A 376 1.61 -14.09 20.71
N TYR A 377 1.97 -14.57 19.51
CA TYR A 377 2.05 -15.99 19.16
C TYR A 377 0.73 -16.76 19.30
N GLY A 378 -0.41 -16.05 19.25
CA GLY A 378 -1.74 -16.63 19.40
C GLY A 378 -2.11 -16.98 20.85
N LYS A 379 -1.36 -16.51 21.86
CA LYS A 379 -1.66 -16.74 23.28
C LYS A 379 -3.04 -16.19 23.65
N THR A 380 -3.36 -14.98 23.20
CA THR A 380 -4.67 -14.37 23.46
C THR A 380 -5.78 -15.06 22.67
N LEU A 381 -5.52 -15.49 21.44
CA LEU A 381 -6.48 -16.29 20.66
C LEU A 381 -6.80 -17.61 21.37
N LEU A 382 -5.81 -18.35 21.88
CA LEU A 382 -6.02 -19.58 22.64
C LEU A 382 -6.97 -19.36 23.82
N ARG A 383 -6.73 -18.30 24.61
CA ARG A 383 -7.56 -17.97 25.77
C ARG A 383 -8.99 -17.59 25.36
N ASN A 384 -9.15 -16.81 24.30
CA ASN A 384 -10.43 -16.17 23.98
C ASN A 384 -11.29 -17.05 23.06
N LEU A 385 -10.73 -17.57 21.96
CA LEU A 385 -11.45 -18.35 20.95
C LEU A 385 -11.93 -19.70 21.51
N PHE A 386 -11.16 -20.29 22.42
CA PHE A 386 -11.47 -21.58 23.04
C PHE A 386 -11.86 -21.46 24.52
N SER A 387 -12.27 -20.26 24.95
CA SER A 387 -12.79 -20.05 26.30
C SER A 387 -14.02 -20.92 26.55
N GLU A 388 -14.17 -21.49 27.74
CA GLU A 388 -15.41 -22.16 28.15
C GLU A 388 -16.61 -21.19 28.22
N THR A 389 -16.35 -19.88 28.33
CA THR A 389 -17.40 -18.85 28.38
C THR A 389 -17.85 -18.46 26.97
N PRO A 390 -19.10 -18.77 26.55
CA PRO A 390 -19.55 -18.50 25.18
C PRO A 390 -19.48 -17.03 24.78
N ALA A 391 -19.70 -16.11 25.72
CA ALA A 391 -19.60 -14.67 25.46
C ALA A 391 -18.17 -14.21 25.11
N VAL A 392 -17.14 -14.88 25.63
CA VAL A 392 -15.73 -14.58 25.32
C VAL A 392 -15.38 -15.12 23.92
N ARG A 393 -15.84 -16.34 23.58
CA ARG A 393 -15.67 -16.89 22.22
C ARG A 393 -16.32 -16.00 21.17
N ARG A 394 -17.58 -15.59 21.40
CA ARG A 394 -18.30 -14.66 20.51
C ARG A 394 -17.54 -13.34 20.30
N ALA A 395 -16.96 -12.79 21.35
CA ALA A 395 -16.17 -11.57 21.25
C ALA A 395 -14.93 -11.71 20.35
N THR A 396 -14.40 -12.93 20.17
CA THR A 396 -13.28 -13.15 19.23
C THR A 396 -13.74 -12.92 17.78
N GLY A 397 -14.98 -13.27 17.44
CA GLY A 397 -15.58 -12.93 16.14
C GLY A 397 -15.75 -11.43 15.89
N HIS A 398 -15.84 -10.63 16.95
CA HIS A 398 -15.98 -9.18 16.84
C HIS A 398 -14.76 -8.53 16.18
N GLU A 399 -13.61 -9.17 16.37
CA GLU A 399 -12.30 -8.66 15.99
C GLU A 399 -11.74 -9.39 14.76
N ILE A 400 -12.51 -10.18 14.01
CA ILE A 400 -12.01 -10.70 12.72
C ILE A 400 -12.20 -9.62 11.66
N SER A 401 -11.12 -9.24 10.98
CA SER A 401 -11.12 -8.24 9.92
C SER A 401 -11.42 -8.87 8.57
N TRP A 402 -10.46 -9.60 8.04
CA TRP A 402 -10.46 -10.13 6.68
C TRP A 402 -10.40 -11.66 6.67
N VAL A 403 -11.04 -12.24 5.67
CA VAL A 403 -11.10 -13.68 5.46
C VAL A 403 -10.77 -14.03 4.03
N SER A 404 -10.12 -15.19 3.85
CA SER A 404 -9.87 -15.80 2.54
C SER A 404 -10.13 -17.29 2.57
N ILE A 405 -10.52 -17.83 1.40
CA ILE A 405 -10.57 -19.26 1.11
C ILE A 405 -9.47 -19.58 0.09
N PRO A 406 -8.23 -19.80 0.55
CA PRO A 406 -7.07 -19.93 -0.33
C PRO A 406 -7.04 -21.29 -1.04
N LEU A 407 -6.51 -21.27 -2.25
CA LEU A 407 -6.16 -22.44 -3.05
C LEU A 407 -4.67 -22.36 -3.37
N GLY A 408 -3.96 -23.50 -3.30
CA GLY A 408 -2.52 -23.56 -3.52
C GLY A 408 -2.15 -24.43 -4.71
N ASP A 409 -1.28 -23.93 -5.59
CA ASP A 409 -0.58 -24.77 -6.56
C ASP A 409 0.52 -25.57 -5.82
N PRO A 410 0.43 -26.90 -5.75
CA PRO A 410 1.41 -27.71 -5.04
C PRO A 410 2.80 -27.69 -5.69
N ASP A 411 2.92 -27.41 -6.99
CA ASP A 411 4.21 -27.48 -7.71
C ASP A 411 5.11 -26.27 -7.41
N THR A 412 4.49 -25.13 -7.13
CA THR A 412 5.17 -23.84 -6.92
C THR A 412 4.92 -23.25 -5.53
N TRP A 413 4.27 -24.00 -4.64
CA TRP A 413 3.88 -23.57 -3.29
C TRP A 413 5.04 -22.92 -2.52
N LEU A 414 4.86 -21.65 -2.12
CA LEU A 414 5.86 -20.85 -1.40
C LEU A 414 7.22 -20.75 -2.11
N SER A 415 7.25 -20.80 -3.44
CA SER A 415 8.50 -20.67 -4.22
C SER A 415 9.07 -19.24 -4.25
N ASN A 416 8.25 -18.24 -3.91
CA ASN A 416 8.62 -16.83 -3.77
C ASN A 416 7.65 -16.08 -2.85
N GLU A 417 7.96 -14.83 -2.52
CA GLU A 417 7.06 -13.99 -1.71
C GLU A 417 5.83 -13.52 -2.52
N VAL A 418 4.68 -13.45 -1.85
CA VAL A 418 3.47 -12.79 -2.34
C VAL A 418 2.92 -11.84 -1.28
N THR A 419 2.58 -10.63 -1.72
CA THR A 419 2.05 -9.57 -0.88
C THR A 419 0.64 -9.21 -1.34
N ILE A 420 -0.32 -9.36 -0.43
CA ILE A 420 -1.71 -8.97 -0.59
C ILE A 420 -1.94 -7.67 0.18
N LYS A 421 -2.36 -6.61 -0.52
CA LYS A 421 -2.66 -5.31 0.10
C LYS A 421 -4.16 -5.06 0.00
N LEU A 422 -4.81 -4.92 1.16
CA LEU A 422 -6.24 -4.62 1.27
C LEU A 422 -6.38 -3.24 1.91
N ARG A 423 -7.05 -2.31 1.23
CA ARG A 423 -7.18 -0.91 1.65
C ARG A 423 -8.64 -0.52 1.73
N VAL A 424 -9.01 0.03 2.87
CA VAL A 424 -10.34 0.57 3.16
C VAL A 424 -10.18 1.94 3.80
N ASN A 425 -11.18 2.80 3.62
CA ASN A 425 -11.22 4.11 4.20
C ASN A 425 -11.43 4.00 5.71
N ARG A 426 -10.85 4.98 6.40
CA ARG A 426 -11.00 5.09 7.83
C ARG A 426 -10.98 6.52 8.25
N GLN A 427 -12.02 6.88 8.99
CA GLN A 427 -12.20 8.20 9.56
C GLN A 427 -11.02 8.55 10.46
N TYR A 428 -10.57 9.79 10.40
CA TYR A 428 -9.67 10.32 11.40
C TYR A 428 -10.38 10.32 12.75
N GLN A 429 -9.75 9.70 13.75
CA GLN A 429 -10.29 9.60 15.11
C GLN A 429 -9.19 9.80 16.15
N LYS A 430 -9.60 10.19 17.35
CA LYS A 430 -8.72 10.26 18.53
C LYS A 430 -8.38 8.83 19.00
N ASN A 431 -7.18 8.62 19.51
CA ASN A 431 -6.65 7.34 20.01
C ASN A 431 -6.57 6.21 18.97
N TYR A 432 -6.61 6.56 17.69
CA TYR A 432 -6.87 5.57 16.65
C TYR A 432 -5.60 4.86 16.14
N GLY A 433 -4.51 5.60 15.92
CA GLY A 433 -3.20 5.04 15.51
C GLY A 433 -2.32 4.58 16.68
N ALA A 434 -2.74 4.81 17.92
CA ALA A 434 -1.97 4.45 19.10
C ALA A 434 -2.61 3.20 19.72
N LEU A 435 -1.93 2.06 19.63
CA LEU A 435 -2.31 0.84 20.36
C LEU A 435 -2.71 1.16 21.81
N ARG A 436 -1.91 2.02 22.43
CA ARG A 436 -2.16 2.60 23.75
C ARG A 436 -2.15 4.11 23.56
N PRO A 437 -3.19 4.85 24.00
CA PRO A 437 -3.09 6.28 24.11
C PRO A 437 -1.79 6.61 24.83
N SER A 438 -0.91 7.40 24.19
CA SER A 438 0.35 7.77 24.82
C SER A 438 0.02 8.48 26.13
N GLU A 439 0.75 8.15 27.20
CA GLU A 439 0.63 8.84 28.49
C GLU A 439 1.07 10.31 28.35
N ASN A 440 1.97 10.60 27.41
CA ASN A 440 2.43 11.94 27.05
C ASN A 440 2.28 12.16 25.53
N PRO A 441 1.05 12.37 25.03
CA PRO A 441 0.82 12.47 23.60
C PRO A 441 1.20 13.84 23.03
N GLU A 442 1.85 13.86 21.86
CA GLU A 442 2.26 15.09 21.15
C GLU A 442 1.09 15.97 20.66
N ASN A 443 -0.10 15.38 20.52
CA ASN A 443 -1.31 16.06 20.07
C ASN A 443 -2.57 15.54 20.78
N ASP A 444 -2.49 15.28 22.09
CA ASP A 444 -3.63 14.76 22.88
C ASP A 444 -4.22 13.45 22.33
N ASN A 445 -3.41 12.63 21.65
CA ASN A 445 -3.82 11.43 20.90
C ASN A 445 -4.77 11.71 19.72
N ASN A 446 -4.90 12.96 19.28
CA ASN A 446 -5.46 13.29 17.97
C ASN A 446 -4.41 12.98 16.88
N PRO A 447 -4.83 12.74 15.63
CA PRO A 447 -3.91 12.48 14.53
C PRO A 447 -2.85 13.57 14.39
N TYR A 448 -1.62 13.11 14.17
CA TYR A 448 -0.43 13.94 14.08
C TYR A 448 0.50 13.31 13.03
N TYR A 449 0.97 14.13 12.10
CA TYR A 449 1.86 13.71 11.02
C TYR A 449 3.03 14.67 10.89
N LYS A 450 4.15 14.18 10.38
CA LYS A 450 5.34 14.96 10.06
C LYS A 450 5.67 14.80 8.57
N PHE A 451 6.17 15.84 7.93
CA PHE A 451 6.67 15.80 6.56
C PHE A 451 7.85 16.77 6.38
N SER A 452 8.67 16.52 5.37
CA SER A 452 9.82 17.37 5.03
C SER A 452 9.71 17.90 3.61
N LEU A 453 10.03 19.18 3.41
CA LEU A 453 10.10 19.83 2.11
C LEU A 453 11.54 20.03 1.63
N ASN A 454 12.54 19.59 2.42
CA ASN A 454 13.97 19.81 2.13
C ASN A 454 14.39 19.26 0.76
N GLU A 455 13.93 18.07 0.38
CA GLU A 455 14.25 17.43 -0.89
C GLU A 455 13.43 17.97 -2.08
N LEU A 456 12.39 18.77 -1.81
CA LEU A 456 11.46 19.30 -2.82
C LEU A 456 11.72 20.78 -3.13
N ALA A 457 12.49 21.48 -2.29
CA ALA A 457 12.83 22.87 -2.50
C ALA A 457 13.81 23.06 -3.66
N VAL A 458 13.56 24.07 -4.48
CA VAL A 458 14.47 24.43 -5.58
C VAL A 458 15.76 25.00 -5.00
N SER A 459 16.89 24.39 -5.36
CA SER A 459 18.20 24.97 -5.09
C SER A 459 18.42 26.20 -5.96
N ARG A 460 18.58 27.37 -5.34
CA ARG A 460 18.91 28.63 -6.04
C ARG A 460 20.41 28.92 -5.93
N ASN A 461 21.00 29.48 -6.99
CA ASN A 461 22.41 29.89 -7.02
C ASN A 461 23.40 28.76 -6.64
N ASN A 462 23.09 27.53 -7.01
CA ASN A 462 24.00 26.40 -6.83
C ASN A 462 25.08 26.47 -7.93
N VAL A 463 26.25 27.01 -7.58
CA VAL A 463 27.37 27.20 -8.52
C VAL A 463 27.87 25.86 -9.04
N ASP A 464 27.96 24.84 -8.20
CA ASP A 464 28.43 23.50 -8.59
C ASP A 464 27.50 22.88 -9.64
N LEU A 465 26.18 22.95 -9.42
CA LEU A 465 25.20 22.50 -10.42
C LEU A 465 25.27 23.34 -11.71
N ALA A 466 25.49 24.65 -11.59
CA ALA A 466 25.61 25.53 -12.74
C ALA A 466 26.88 25.23 -13.56
N GLU A 467 27.99 24.86 -12.91
CA GLU A 467 29.22 24.39 -13.57
C GLU A 467 28.97 23.08 -14.33
N ASP A 468 28.30 22.10 -13.72
CA ASP A 468 27.95 20.83 -14.38
C ASP A 468 27.10 21.07 -15.63
N LEU A 469 26.15 22.02 -15.57
CA LEU A 469 25.29 22.38 -16.70
C LEU A 469 26.01 23.08 -17.86
N LEU A 470 27.23 23.60 -17.67
CA LEU A 470 28.04 24.13 -18.78
C LEU A 470 28.37 23.05 -19.82
N SER A 471 28.36 21.77 -19.42
CA SER A 471 28.55 20.63 -20.33
C SER A 471 27.41 20.46 -21.35
N GLU A 472 26.23 21.03 -21.08
CA GLU A 472 25.09 21.00 -22.00
C GLU A 472 25.13 22.08 -23.08
N ILE A 473 26.08 23.02 -23.02
CA ILE A 473 26.28 24.03 -24.05
C ILE A 473 26.70 23.34 -25.34
N LYS A 474 25.96 23.59 -26.43
CA LYS A 474 26.20 22.96 -27.73
C LYS A 474 26.22 24.01 -28.82
N ILE A 475 26.92 23.72 -29.91
CA ILE A 475 26.82 24.47 -31.16
C ILE A 475 26.10 23.61 -32.20
N VAL A 476 25.18 24.21 -32.95
CA VAL A 476 24.33 23.53 -33.94
C VAL A 476 24.29 24.29 -35.27
N PRO A 477 24.38 23.60 -36.42
CA PRO A 477 24.75 22.19 -36.55
C PRO A 477 26.23 21.94 -36.18
N ASN A 478 26.53 20.74 -35.69
CA ASN A 478 27.89 20.27 -35.46
C ASN A 478 28.07 18.87 -36.08
N PRO A 479 28.81 18.72 -37.20
CA PRO A 479 29.52 19.76 -37.94
C PRO A 479 28.60 20.63 -38.82
N TYR A 480 29.09 21.79 -39.24
CA TYR A 480 28.46 22.59 -40.30
C TYR A 480 29.01 22.20 -41.67
N LEU A 481 28.13 21.73 -42.55
CA LEU A 481 28.49 21.19 -43.86
C LEU A 481 27.97 22.08 -45.00
N GLY A 482 28.35 23.35 -44.94
CA GLY A 482 28.01 24.36 -45.94
C GLY A 482 26.56 24.81 -45.95
N TYR A 483 25.75 24.33 -45.00
CA TYR A 483 24.35 24.72 -44.86
C TYR A 483 23.85 24.49 -43.43
N SER A 484 22.85 25.28 -43.04
CA SER A 484 22.12 25.16 -41.79
C SER A 484 20.64 25.46 -42.01
N ASN A 485 19.75 24.70 -41.35
CA ASN A 485 18.30 24.92 -41.42
C ASN A 485 17.85 26.30 -40.89
N TYR A 486 18.75 27.04 -40.24
CA TYR A 486 18.50 28.39 -39.74
C TYR A 486 18.80 29.49 -40.77
N GLU A 487 19.32 29.13 -41.94
CA GLU A 487 19.69 30.07 -43.00
C GLU A 487 18.47 30.42 -43.86
N THR A 488 18.34 31.70 -44.18
CA THR A 488 17.16 32.24 -44.91
C THR A 488 17.46 32.59 -46.37
N SER A 489 18.73 32.58 -46.78
CA SER A 489 19.16 32.87 -48.15
C SER A 489 20.52 32.25 -48.45
N ASN A 490 20.92 32.20 -49.73
CA ASN A 490 22.22 31.68 -50.17
C ASN A 490 23.43 32.51 -49.69
N LEU A 491 23.19 33.71 -49.14
CA LEU A 491 24.22 34.60 -48.58
C LEU A 491 24.23 34.60 -47.04
N ASP A 492 23.29 33.88 -46.41
CA ASP A 492 23.17 33.76 -44.96
C ASP A 492 23.84 32.46 -44.53
N ASN A 493 24.97 32.56 -43.83
CA ASN A 493 25.60 31.42 -43.17
C ASN A 493 25.33 31.55 -41.68
N ARG A 494 24.76 30.53 -41.03
CA ARG A 494 24.38 30.66 -39.61
C ARG A 494 24.49 29.40 -38.80
N VAL A 495 25.12 29.52 -37.65
CA VAL A 495 25.11 28.52 -36.58
C VAL A 495 24.58 29.11 -35.29
N LYS A 496 24.08 28.25 -34.39
CA LYS A 496 23.62 28.65 -33.07
C LYS A 496 24.42 27.97 -31.99
N ILE A 497 24.85 28.71 -30.99
CA ILE A 497 25.30 28.16 -29.73
C ILE A 497 24.10 28.20 -28.80
N ILE A 498 23.75 27.08 -28.20
CA ILE A 498 22.53 26.87 -27.40
C ILE A 498 22.88 26.48 -25.96
N ASN A 499 21.88 26.61 -25.08
CA ASN A 499 22.00 26.39 -23.63
C ASN A 499 22.99 27.35 -22.95
N LEU A 500 23.18 28.54 -23.52
CA LEU A 500 24.07 29.54 -22.96
C LEU A 500 23.45 30.18 -21.70
N PRO A 501 24.26 30.42 -20.65
CA PRO A 501 23.87 31.24 -19.51
C PRO A 501 23.45 32.66 -19.92
N GLU A 502 22.74 33.36 -19.03
CA GLU A 502 22.28 34.74 -19.26
C GLU A 502 23.46 35.68 -19.58
N LYS A 503 24.54 35.58 -18.78
CA LYS A 503 25.78 36.35 -18.93
C LYS A 503 26.99 35.48 -19.24
N CYS A 504 27.52 35.61 -20.45
CA CYS A 504 28.74 34.90 -20.84
C CYS A 504 29.48 35.59 -21.98
N VAL A 505 30.77 35.25 -22.13
CA VAL A 505 31.60 35.65 -23.25
C VAL A 505 31.90 34.42 -24.09
N VAL A 506 31.54 34.47 -25.38
CA VAL A 506 31.87 33.45 -26.37
C VAL A 506 33.07 33.92 -27.19
N SER A 507 34.19 33.21 -27.09
CA SER A 507 35.43 33.47 -27.82
C SER A 507 35.70 32.35 -28.80
N ILE A 508 35.86 32.70 -30.08
CA ILE A 508 36.04 31.75 -31.17
C ILE A 508 37.48 31.81 -31.63
N TYR A 509 38.17 30.67 -31.61
CA TYR A 509 39.57 30.52 -32.00
C TYR A 509 39.72 29.54 -33.14
N SER A 510 40.71 29.79 -33.99
CA SER A 510 41.22 28.75 -34.90
C SER A 510 42.09 27.73 -34.15
N MET A 511 42.37 26.58 -34.76
CA MET A 511 43.19 25.52 -34.13
C MET A 511 44.61 25.94 -33.71
N ASN A 512 45.16 27.00 -34.30
CA ASN A 512 46.47 27.52 -33.92
C ASN A 512 46.42 28.55 -32.76
N GLY A 513 45.23 28.79 -32.19
CA GLY A 513 45.02 29.73 -31.08
C GLY A 513 44.75 31.18 -31.49
N THR A 514 44.62 31.49 -32.79
CA THR A 514 44.28 32.86 -33.22
C THR A 514 42.81 33.16 -32.94
N LEU A 515 42.54 34.27 -32.24
CA LEU A 515 41.19 34.77 -31.97
C LEU A 515 40.52 35.25 -33.27
N ILE A 516 39.39 34.65 -33.60
CA ILE A 516 38.61 34.94 -34.82
C ILE A 516 37.53 35.97 -34.55
N ARG A 517 36.79 35.78 -33.46
CA ARG A 517 35.70 36.67 -33.02
C ARG A 517 35.42 36.46 -31.54
N GLN A 518 34.97 37.51 -30.87
CA GLN A 518 34.48 37.46 -29.50
C GLN A 518 33.10 38.12 -29.45
N ILE A 519 32.18 37.49 -28.73
CA ILE A 519 30.80 37.96 -28.62
C ILE A 519 30.42 37.94 -27.14
N SER A 520 30.01 39.10 -26.62
CA SER A 520 29.51 39.23 -25.25
C SER A 520 27.99 39.06 -25.26
N LYS A 521 27.47 38.25 -24.35
CA LYS A 521 26.05 38.00 -24.16
C LYS A 521 25.65 38.43 -22.77
N ASP A 522 24.63 39.27 -22.68
CA ASP A 522 24.00 39.73 -21.44
C ASP A 522 22.49 39.87 -21.71
N GLU A 523 21.84 38.74 -21.95
CA GLU A 523 20.39 38.69 -22.20
C GLU A 523 19.77 37.34 -21.79
N PRO A 524 18.46 37.28 -21.47
CA PRO A 524 17.80 36.06 -20.99
C PRO A 524 17.68 34.93 -22.02
N TYR A 525 17.78 35.22 -23.33
CA TYR A 525 17.68 34.20 -24.36
C TYR A 525 18.84 33.20 -24.25
N THR A 526 18.59 31.89 -24.24
CA THR A 526 19.63 30.86 -23.98
C THR A 526 20.41 30.45 -25.23
N GLY A 527 20.42 31.30 -26.27
CA GLY A 527 21.11 31.03 -27.52
C GLY A 527 21.91 32.23 -28.02
N LEU A 528 22.82 31.97 -28.96
CA LEU A 528 23.61 32.98 -29.64
C LEU A 528 23.84 32.56 -31.09
N GLU A 529 23.57 33.45 -32.03
CA GLU A 529 23.75 33.18 -33.45
C GLU A 529 25.11 33.71 -33.92
N TRP A 530 25.83 32.90 -34.69
CA TRP A 530 27.07 33.32 -35.34
C TRP A 530 26.96 33.14 -36.85
N ASP A 531 27.31 34.21 -37.56
CA ASP A 531 27.24 34.37 -39.02
C ASP A 531 28.44 33.76 -39.78
N LEU A 532 29.29 33.01 -39.08
CA LEU A 532 30.53 32.42 -39.58
C LEU A 532 31.54 33.45 -40.14
N LYS A 533 31.55 34.67 -39.60
CA LYS A 533 32.53 35.72 -39.93
C LYS A 533 33.45 36.04 -38.75
N ASN A 534 34.65 36.52 -39.07
CA ASN A 534 35.60 37.07 -38.11
C ASN A 534 35.23 38.51 -37.68
N SER A 535 36.01 39.10 -36.77
CA SER A 535 35.81 40.48 -36.30
C SER A 535 35.92 41.56 -37.39
N ALA A 536 36.50 41.25 -38.56
CA ALA A 536 36.58 42.14 -39.71
C ALA A 536 35.42 41.91 -40.71
N ASN A 537 34.38 41.16 -40.33
CA ASN A 537 33.25 40.76 -41.17
C ASN A 537 33.64 39.93 -42.41
N ILE A 538 34.78 39.24 -42.38
CA ILE A 538 35.24 38.35 -43.44
C ILE A 538 34.84 36.91 -43.08
N PRO A 539 34.23 36.14 -44.01
CA PRO A 539 33.93 34.73 -43.80
C PRO A 539 35.16 33.93 -43.36
N ILE A 540 34.96 33.02 -42.41
CA ILE A 540 36.03 32.11 -41.98
C ILE A 540 36.38 31.09 -43.07
N ALA A 541 37.53 30.42 -42.93
CA ALA A 541 37.89 29.29 -43.78
C ALA A 541 37.22 27.99 -43.32
N SER A 542 37.18 26.97 -44.18
CA SER A 542 36.83 25.62 -43.75
C SER A 542 37.89 25.09 -42.77
N GLY A 543 37.47 24.46 -41.68
CA GLY A 543 38.39 23.95 -40.67
C GLY A 543 37.75 23.66 -39.33
N VAL A 544 38.60 23.26 -38.38
CA VAL A 544 38.23 23.09 -36.97
C VAL A 544 38.42 24.41 -36.23
N TYR A 545 37.49 24.72 -35.33
CA TYR A 545 37.51 25.87 -34.45
C TYR A 545 37.28 25.43 -33.01
N LEU A 546 37.84 26.20 -32.08
CA LEU A 546 37.58 26.08 -30.64
C LEU A 546 36.66 27.23 -30.23
N ILE A 547 35.57 26.90 -29.56
CA ILE A 547 34.61 27.87 -29.04
C ILE A 547 34.71 27.80 -27.54
N HIS A 548 35.36 28.79 -26.96
CA HIS A 548 35.49 28.94 -25.51
C HIS A 548 34.35 29.80 -25.01
N ILE A 549 33.60 29.30 -24.05
CA ILE A 549 32.51 30.00 -23.40
C ILE A 549 32.91 30.21 -21.95
N LYS A 550 33.03 31.48 -21.55
CA LYS A 550 33.27 31.88 -20.17
C LYS A 550 31.98 32.46 -19.59
N ALA A 551 31.36 31.71 -18.69
CA ALA A 551 30.16 32.12 -17.97
C ALA A 551 30.54 32.91 -16.71
N GLU A 552 29.97 34.10 -16.54
CA GLU A 552 30.35 34.98 -15.43
C GLU A 552 29.90 34.39 -14.08
N GLY A 553 30.85 34.19 -13.17
CA GLY A 553 30.57 33.65 -11.82
C GLY A 553 30.20 32.17 -11.78
N ILE A 554 30.24 31.46 -12.91
CA ILE A 554 29.93 30.02 -12.99
C ILE A 554 31.20 29.26 -13.36
N GLY A 555 31.77 29.46 -14.54
CA GLY A 555 32.91 28.66 -14.99
C GLY A 555 33.19 28.82 -16.48
N GLU A 556 33.90 27.86 -17.08
CA GLU A 556 34.21 27.88 -18.51
C GLU A 556 34.11 26.51 -19.16
N THR A 557 33.73 26.49 -20.44
CA THR A 557 33.71 25.28 -21.26
C THR A 557 34.28 25.56 -22.66
N VAL A 558 34.79 24.51 -23.32
CA VAL A 558 35.35 24.62 -24.67
C VAL A 558 34.69 23.58 -25.57
N LEU A 559 34.07 24.06 -26.65
CA LEU A 559 33.55 23.21 -27.72
C LEU A 559 34.55 23.11 -28.86
N LYS A 560 34.70 21.91 -29.41
CA LYS A 560 35.41 21.67 -30.67
C LYS A 560 34.38 21.51 -31.78
N TRP A 561 34.47 22.37 -32.79
CA TRP A 561 33.48 22.44 -33.86
C TRP A 561 34.16 22.49 -35.22
N PHE A 562 33.55 21.87 -36.22
CA PHE A 562 34.10 21.80 -37.57
C PHE A 562 33.13 22.41 -38.58
N ALA A 563 33.69 23.18 -39.52
CA ALA A 563 32.96 23.85 -40.58
C ALA A 563 33.56 23.55 -41.94
N THR A 564 32.71 23.23 -42.90
CA THR A 564 33.03 23.29 -44.33
C THR A 564 32.27 24.44 -44.96
N MET A 565 32.99 25.47 -45.40
CA MET A 565 32.43 26.61 -46.12
C MET A 565 32.25 26.28 -47.61
N ARG A 566 31.17 26.76 -48.21
CA ARG A 566 30.96 26.69 -49.66
C ARG A 566 31.71 27.83 -50.35
N PRO A 567 32.21 27.63 -51.58
CA PRO A 567 32.65 28.74 -52.42
C PRO A 567 31.50 29.73 -52.59
N THR A 568 31.77 31.02 -52.42
CA THR A 568 30.77 32.06 -52.65
C THR A 568 30.44 32.11 -54.14
N ASP A 569 29.26 31.63 -54.54
CA ASP A 569 28.79 31.73 -55.93
C ASP A 569 28.12 33.09 -56.14
N LEU A 570 28.78 33.95 -56.92
CA LEU A 570 28.32 35.30 -57.23
C LEU A 570 27.48 35.36 -58.52
N ASN A 571 27.16 34.21 -59.15
CA ASN A 571 26.42 34.17 -60.42
C ASN A 571 24.89 34.14 -60.27
N ALA A 572 24.39 34.08 -59.03
CA ALA A 572 22.97 34.13 -58.73
C ALA A 572 22.65 35.38 -57.87
N PHE A 573 22.67 36.54 -58.53
CA PHE A 573 22.01 37.75 -58.03
C PHE A 573 20.67 37.93 -58.71
#